data_AF-A0A7W1DYT5-F1
#
_entry.id   AF-A0A7W1DYT5-F1
#
_cell.length_a   1.000
_cell.length_b   1.000
_cell.length_c   1.000
_cell.angle_alpha   90.00
_cell.angle_beta   90.00
_cell.angle_gamma   90.00
#
_symmetry.space_group_name_H-M   'P 1'
#
loop_
_entity.id
_entity.type
_entity.pdbx_description
1 polymer ?
#
loop_
_entity_poly.entity_id
_entity_poly.type
_entity_poly.pdbx_seq_one_letter_code
_entity_poly.pdbx_strand_id
1 'polypeptide(L)'
;MTEQVETPGFLAELPAPERDAVALACFGGFSYHKIANHLHQAEDAVKRQIRDGLHRLGAAFAAAPAPSAPVTADSRQSLPNRR
;
A
#
# COMPACT_ATOMS: atom_id res chain seq x y z
N MET A 1 13.17 -9.28 19.43
CA MET A 1 12.02 -8.38 19.25
C MET A 1 11.77 -8.27 17.75
N THR A 2 11.03 -9.22 17.18
CA THR A 2 10.61 -9.18 15.78
C THR A 2 9.32 -8.38 15.74
N GLU A 3 9.39 -7.12 15.34
CA GLU A 3 8.19 -6.34 15.06
C GLU A 3 7.44 -7.02 13.92
N GLN A 4 6.29 -7.60 14.25
CA GLN A 4 5.36 -8.19 13.30
C GLN A 4 4.66 -7.01 12.62
N VAL A 5 5.14 -6.64 11.43
CA VAL A 5 4.43 -5.66 10.60
C VAL A 5 3.19 -6.37 10.06
N GLU A 6 2.01 -5.99 10.54
CA GLU A 6 0.74 -6.42 9.95
C GLU A 6 0.70 -5.95 8.49
N THR A 7 0.87 -6.89 7.57
CA THR A 7 0.87 -6.62 6.14
C THR A 7 -0.55 -6.28 5.68
N PRO A 8 -0.84 -5.05 5.23
CA PRO A 8 -2.17 -4.66 4.78
C PRO A 8 -2.71 -5.61 3.70
N GLY A 9 -4.02 -5.91 3.72
CA GLY A 9 -4.63 -6.90 2.83
C GLY A 9 -4.39 -6.68 1.34
N PHE A 10 -4.19 -5.44 0.88
CA PHE A 10 -3.87 -5.15 -0.53
C PHE A 10 -2.47 -5.61 -0.94
N LEU A 11 -1.53 -5.73 0.01
CA LEU A 11 -0.21 -6.27 -0.23
C LEU A 11 -0.20 -7.80 -0.34
N ALA A 12 -1.27 -8.49 0.08
CA ALA A 12 -1.37 -9.94 -0.01
C ALA A 12 -1.36 -10.45 -1.46
N GLU A 13 -1.75 -9.60 -2.42
CA GLU A 13 -1.77 -9.92 -3.85
C GLU A 13 -0.37 -9.90 -4.50
N LEU A 14 0.62 -9.34 -3.80
CA LEU A 14 1.99 -9.30 -4.29
C LEU A 14 2.76 -10.60 -3.99
N PRO A 15 3.68 -11.01 -4.88
CA PRO A 15 4.68 -12.02 -4.56
C PRO A 15 5.44 -11.65 -3.28
N ALA A 16 5.72 -12.64 -2.43
CA ALA A 16 6.42 -12.46 -1.15
C ALA A 16 7.66 -11.52 -1.20
N PRO A 17 8.60 -11.66 -2.16
CA PRO A 17 9.76 -10.77 -2.20
C PRO A 17 9.41 -9.32 -2.55
N GLU A 18 8.40 -9.09 -3.40
CA GLU A 18 7.94 -7.75 -3.76
C GLU A 18 7.20 -7.10 -2.58
N ARG A 19 6.37 -7.89 -1.90
CA ARG A 19 5.60 -7.48 -0.73
C ARG A 19 6.48 -7.00 0.40
N ASP A 20 7.49 -7.80 0.78
CA ASP A 20 8.34 -7.48 1.92
C ASP A 20 9.20 -6.24 1.60
N ALA A 21 9.73 -6.14 0.37
CA ALA A 21 10.48 -4.96 -0.07
C ALA A 21 9.62 -3.69 -0.09
N VAL A 22 8.39 -3.75 -0.62
CA VAL A 22 7.44 -2.63 -0.63
C VAL A 22 7.02 -2.26 0.79
N ALA A 23 6.76 -3.23 1.65
CA ALA A 23 6.34 -2.96 3.03
C ALA A 23 7.43 -2.20 3.81
N LEU A 24 8.68 -2.64 3.69
CA LEU A 24 9.82 -2.02 4.34
C LEU A 24 10.13 -0.61 3.79
N ALA A 25 9.92 -0.39 2.49
CA ALA A 25 10.12 0.92 1.86
C ALA A 25 9.00 1.91 2.22
N CYS A 26 7.74 1.49 2.07
CA CYS A 26 6.58 2.37 2.21
C CYS A 26 6.15 2.58 3.68
N PHE A 27 6.28 1.56 4.52
CA PHE A 27 5.84 1.63 5.93
C PHE A 27 7.03 1.64 6.91
N GLY A 28 8.13 0.95 6.58
CA GLY A 28 9.31 0.88 7.43
C GLY A 28 10.27 2.07 7.31
N GLY A 29 10.11 2.92 6.30
CA GLY A 29 11.00 4.07 6.05
C GLY A 29 12.47 3.67 5.80
N PHE A 30 12.72 2.43 5.40
CA PHE A 30 14.08 1.94 5.18
C PHE A 30 14.62 2.38 3.81
N SER A 31 15.92 2.69 3.78
CA SER A 31 16.64 2.93 2.52
C SER A 31 16.85 1.63 1.76
N TYR A 32 17.07 1.71 0.44
CA TYR A 32 17.33 0.52 -0.39
C TYR A 32 18.46 -0.35 0.15
N HIS A 33 19.53 0.27 0.65
CA HIS A 33 20.65 -0.43 1.29
C HIS A 33 20.23 -1.20 2.56
N LYS A 34 19.43 -0.54 3.42
CA LYS A 34 18.95 -1.15 4.67
C LYS A 34 18.00 -2.31 4.40
N ILE A 35 17.16 -2.19 3.37
CA ILE A 35 16.26 -3.26 2.91
C ILE A 35 17.07 -4.43 2.32
N ALA A 36 18.06 -4.15 1.47
CA ALA A 36 18.94 -5.16 0.88
C ALA A 36 19.66 -5.99 1.96
N ASN A 37 20.18 -5.33 2.99
CA ASN A 37 20.79 -5.99 4.13
C ASN A 37 19.77 -6.79 4.96
N HIS A 38 18.55 -6.27 5.12
CA HIS A 38 17.50 -6.94 5.90
C HIS A 38 16.95 -8.19 5.21
N LEU A 39 16.81 -8.15 3.88
CA LEU A 39 16.29 -9.26 3.07
C LEU A 39 17.40 -10.19 2.56
N HIS A 40 18.67 -9.91 2.87
CA HIS A 40 19.85 -10.62 2.37
C HIS A 40 19.88 -10.72 0.84
N GLN A 41 19.58 -9.61 0.16
CA GLN A 41 19.48 -9.51 -1.30
C GLN A 41 20.36 -8.38 -1.83
N ALA A 42 20.65 -8.41 -3.14
CA ALA A 42 21.33 -7.30 -3.81
C ALA A 42 20.42 -6.06 -3.89
N GLU A 43 20.98 -4.86 -3.75
CA GLU A 43 20.22 -3.60 -3.86
C GLU A 43 19.45 -3.48 -5.18
N ASP A 44 20.04 -3.92 -6.29
CA ASP A 44 19.38 -3.86 -7.59
C ASP A 44 18.16 -4.80 -7.67
N ALA A 45 18.19 -5.91 -6.94
CA ALA A 45 17.05 -6.80 -6.83
C ALA A 45 15.93 -6.13 -6.02
N VAL A 46 16.27 -5.49 -4.90
CA VAL A 46 15.32 -4.73 -4.08
C VAL A 46 14.66 -3.60 -4.87
N LYS A 47 15.45 -2.81 -5.62
CA LYS A 47 14.91 -1.74 -6.47
C LYS A 47 13.92 -2.28 -7.51
N ARG A 48 14.25 -3.41 -8.15
CA ARG A 48 13.34 -4.07 -9.10
C ARG A 48 12.07 -4.55 -8.42
N GLN A 49 12.17 -5.24 -7.28
CA GLN A 49 11.03 -5.72 -6.51
C GLN A 49 10.09 -4.60 -6.06
N ILE A 50 10.65 -3.49 -5.56
CA ILE A 50 9.85 -2.32 -5.16
C ILE A 50 9.12 -1.75 -6.37
N ARG A 51 9.83 -1.55 -7.49
CA ARG A 51 9.25 -1.00 -8.71
C ARG A 51 8.16 -1.90 -9.28
N ASP A 52 8.45 -3.19 -9.41
CA ASP A 52 7.54 -4.17 -10.00
C ASP A 52 6.30 -4.36 -9.08
N GLY A 53 6.51 -4.37 -7.75
CA GLY A 53 5.44 -4.41 -6.77
C GLY A 53 4.52 -3.18 -6.81
N LEU A 54 5.09 -1.97 -6.83
CA LEU A 54 4.31 -0.74 -6.97
C LEU A 54 3.52 -0.69 -8.29
N HIS A 55 4.10 -1.19 -9.38
CA HIS A 55 3.42 -1.27 -10.67
C HIS A 55 2.22 -2.23 -10.62
N ARG A 56 2.37 -3.41 -10.02
CA ARG A 56 1.26 -4.36 -9.83
C ARG A 56 0.16 -3.79 -8.95
N LEU A 57 0.53 -3.12 -7.85
CA LEU A 57 -0.42 -2.45 -6.99
C LEU A 57 -1.20 -1.39 -7.76
N GLY A 58 -0.51 -0.52 -8.51
CA GLY A 58 -1.16 0.47 -9.36
C GLY A 58 -2.15 -0.16 -10.35
N ALA A 59 -1.78 -1.28 -10.96
CA ALA A 59 -2.68 -2.03 -11.85
C ALA A 59 -3.89 -2.63 -11.11
N ALA A 60 -3.70 -3.18 -9.91
CA ALA A 60 -4.79 -3.73 -9.09
C ALA A 60 -5.76 -2.63 -8.63
N PHE A 61 -5.25 -1.48 -8.20
CA PHE A 61 -6.06 -0.31 -7.84
C PHE A 61 -6.80 0.29 -9.05
N ALA A 62 -6.24 0.21 -10.25
CA ALA A 62 -6.91 0.65 -11.47
C ALA A 62 -7.96 -0.35 -11.97
N ALA A 63 -7.75 -1.65 -11.74
CA ALA A 63 -8.69 -2.71 -12.12
C ALA A 63 -9.84 -2.85 -11.13
N ALA A 64 -9.62 -2.55 -9.85
CA ALA A 64 -10.68 -2.46 -8.87
C ALA A 64 -11.57 -1.25 -9.23
N PRO A 65 -12.88 -1.44 -9.46
CA PRO A 65 -13.78 -0.29 -9.51
C PRO A 65 -13.64 0.41 -8.17
N ALA A 66 -13.26 1.69 -8.20
CA ALA A 66 -12.91 2.47 -7.01
C ALA A 66 -13.85 2.11 -5.85
N PRO A 67 -13.35 1.82 -4.64
CA PRO A 67 -14.23 1.75 -3.50
C PRO A 67 -14.89 3.12 -3.44
N SER A 68 -16.17 3.17 -3.80
CA SER A 68 -17.00 4.33 -3.56
C SER A 68 -16.84 4.59 -2.08
N ALA A 69 -16.04 5.61 -1.74
CA ALA A 69 -16.01 6.15 -0.39
C ALA A 69 -17.47 6.26 0.04
N PRO A 70 -17.82 5.91 1.30
CA PRO A 70 -19.19 6.07 1.75
C PRO A 70 -19.55 7.51 1.45
N VAL A 71 -20.56 7.67 0.60
CA VAL A 71 -21.22 8.95 0.41
C VAL A 71 -21.54 9.43 1.82
N THR A 72 -20.77 10.38 2.33
CA THR A 72 -21.21 11.24 3.41
C THR A 72 -22.37 12.01 2.81
N ALA A 73 -23.53 11.34 2.82
CA ALA A 73 -24.81 11.84 2.40
C ALA A 73 -25.09 13.05 3.28
N ASP A 74 -24.92 14.18 2.63
CA ASP A 74 -25.61 15.44 2.83
C ASP A 74 -26.38 15.58 4.16
N SER A 75 -25.76 16.30 5.11
CA SER A 75 -26.44 16.84 6.29
C SER A 75 -26.61 18.36 6.20
N ARG A 76 -26.59 18.97 5.00
CA ARG A 76 -26.70 20.43 4.85
C ARG A 76 -27.97 20.93 4.16
N GLN A 77 -28.89 20.08 3.71
CA GLN A 77 -30.15 20.54 3.11
C GLN A 77 -31.38 19.83 3.68
N SER A 78 -31.65 20.01 4.97
CA SER A 78 -33.02 19.87 5.47
C SER A 78 -33.26 20.72 6.70
N LEU A 79 -33.84 21.90 6.50
CA LEU A 79 -34.77 22.50 7.45
C LEU A 79 -35.85 23.25 6.65
N PRO A 80 -37.13 22.84 6.74
CA PRO A 80 -38.22 23.53 6.07
C PRO A 80 -38.58 24.82 6.82
N ASN A 81 -38.81 25.86 6.02
CA ASN A 81 -39.76 26.96 6.20
C ASN A 81 -40.20 27.26 7.66
N ARG A 82 -39.77 28.40 8.21
CA ARG A 82 -40.49 29.07 9.29
C ARG A 82 -41.10 30.37 8.78
N ARG A 83 -42.42 30.42 8.95
CA ARG A 83 -43.35 31.53 8.72
C ARG A 83 -42.87 32.85 9.32
#